data_AF-A0A1J9RZD5-F1
#
_entry.id   AF-A0A1J9RZD5-F1
#
_cell.length_a   1.000
_cell.length_b   1.000
_cell.length_c   1.000
_cell.angle_alpha   90.00
_cell.angle_beta   90.00
_cell.angle_gamma   90.00
#
_symmetry.space_group_name_H-M   'P 1'
#
loop_
_entity.id
_entity.type
_entity.pdbx_description
1 polymer ?
#
loop_
_entity_poly.entity_id
_entity_poly.type
_entity_poly.pdbx_seq_one_letter_code
_entity_poly.pdbx_strand_id
1 'polypeptide(L)'
;MLSPNSGFREATLVGSDRPIPFPDDDPDALAVLLNIAHMKFSLVPRTLEFETLLHLADLTEKYDAINILRPWIKGWIQAAEHLAERPGYEEWLFIAWAFGEVQIFDKLSTRLVWQVRINELGQCVGPSGRILDRSSDDIDALFPPGIIESILEHRFGTIEYVVVHIQTRIHTYLHGKRTGVYLCKMAHTLPRQEAEACDALCYGSLVYALYTLGLSPGFERPQDTKFSAQHLKDIMSTWIAPALGYTPGPGGMLALHHSSCSVKTLFDEVTEYVSGIASPGLKAHYDHMARKRSGLTEGQPPRKKRKRRH
;
A
#
# COMPACT_ATOMS: atom_id res chain seq x y z
N MET A 1 -21.49 -25.69 3.44
CA MET A 1 -22.18 -26.04 4.70
C MET A 1 -21.30 -25.57 5.83
N LEU A 2 -21.84 -24.77 6.75
CA LEU A 2 -21.08 -24.22 7.88
C LEU A 2 -20.48 -25.36 8.71
N SER A 3 -19.18 -25.25 9.01
CA SER A 3 -18.50 -26.24 9.85
C SER A 3 -19.04 -26.15 11.28
N PRO A 4 -19.24 -27.26 12.01
CA PRO A 4 -19.67 -27.24 13.42
C PRO A 4 -18.75 -26.42 14.34
N ASN A 5 -17.51 -26.17 13.90
CA ASN A 5 -16.50 -25.39 14.60
C ASN A 5 -16.37 -23.95 14.07
N SER A 6 -17.29 -23.46 13.23
CA SER A 6 -17.25 -22.06 12.77
C SER A 6 -17.66 -21.12 13.90
N GLY A 7 -17.02 -19.95 14.01
CA GLY A 7 -17.36 -18.94 15.02
C GLY A 7 -18.74 -18.29 14.87
N PHE A 8 -19.52 -18.69 13.86
CA PHE A 8 -20.83 -18.13 13.52
C PHE A 8 -21.96 -18.74 14.35
N ARG A 9 -22.82 -17.88 14.91
CA ARG A 9 -23.89 -18.26 15.86
C ARG A 9 -24.99 -19.09 15.21
N GLU A 10 -25.14 -18.99 13.90
CA GLU A 10 -26.17 -19.66 13.11
C GLU A 10 -25.89 -21.15 12.90
N ALA A 11 -24.62 -21.56 13.01
CA ALA A 11 -24.20 -22.96 12.84
C ALA A 11 -24.82 -23.90 13.90
N THR A 12 -25.26 -23.35 15.06
CA THR A 12 -25.76 -24.14 16.19
C THR A 12 -27.26 -24.47 16.12
N LEU A 13 -28.01 -23.97 15.11
CA LEU A 13 -29.48 -24.00 15.08
C LEU A 13 -30.10 -24.86 13.97
N VAL A 14 -29.30 -25.59 13.19
CA VAL A 14 -29.78 -26.38 12.04
C VAL A 14 -30.64 -27.56 12.53
N GLY A 15 -31.94 -27.57 12.18
CA GLY A 15 -32.84 -28.71 12.40
C GLY A 15 -34.07 -28.47 13.28
N SER A 16 -34.35 -27.23 13.70
CA SER A 16 -35.58 -26.87 14.41
C SER A 16 -36.49 -25.98 13.55
N ASP A 17 -37.81 -26.06 13.73
CA ASP A 17 -38.84 -25.22 13.07
C ASP A 17 -38.78 -23.73 13.54
N ARG A 18 -37.62 -23.31 14.04
CA ARG A 18 -37.37 -22.00 14.63
C ARG A 18 -36.73 -21.09 13.59
N PRO A 19 -37.05 -19.79 13.60
CA PRO A 19 -36.37 -18.82 12.76
C PRO A 19 -34.87 -18.85 13.08
N ILE A 20 -34.04 -18.97 12.03
CA ILE A 20 -32.58 -18.86 12.13
C ILE A 20 -32.26 -17.36 12.09
N PRO A 21 -31.77 -16.76 13.19
CA PRO A 21 -31.35 -15.36 13.18
C PRO A 21 -30.01 -15.24 12.44
N PHE A 22 -29.81 -14.13 11.71
CA PHE A 22 -28.55 -13.78 11.04
C PHE A 22 -28.03 -12.46 11.63
N PRO A 23 -27.63 -12.44 12.90
CA PRO A 23 -27.34 -11.19 13.62
C PRO A 23 -26.11 -10.46 13.10
N ASP A 24 -25.20 -11.17 12.43
CA ASP A 24 -23.91 -10.67 12.00
C ASP A 24 -23.88 -10.37 10.49
N ASP A 25 -24.98 -10.59 9.77
CA ASP A 25 -25.07 -10.37 8.32
C ASP A 25 -25.69 -9.01 7.99
N ASP A 26 -25.06 -8.28 7.08
CA ASP A 26 -25.66 -7.07 6.49
C ASP A 26 -26.94 -7.43 5.69
N PRO A 27 -28.08 -6.79 5.98
CA PRO A 27 -29.36 -7.14 5.36
C PRO A 27 -29.39 -6.89 3.85
N ASP A 28 -28.71 -5.85 3.36
CA ASP A 28 -28.73 -5.48 1.95
C ASP A 28 -27.87 -6.46 1.13
N ALA A 29 -26.67 -6.79 1.60
CA ALA A 29 -25.81 -7.81 1.00
C ALA A 29 -26.47 -9.19 1.04
N LEU A 30 -27.10 -9.55 2.17
CA LEU A 30 -27.81 -10.82 2.31
C LEU A 30 -29.00 -10.89 1.35
N ALA A 31 -29.75 -9.81 1.17
CA ALA A 31 -30.84 -9.74 0.20
C ALA A 31 -30.35 -9.97 -1.23
N VAL A 32 -29.20 -9.39 -1.62
CA VAL A 32 -28.59 -9.65 -2.95
C VAL A 32 -28.24 -11.13 -3.10
N LEU A 33 -27.55 -11.71 -2.10
CA LEU A 33 -27.14 -13.10 -2.10
C LEU A 33 -28.34 -14.05 -2.22
N LEU A 34 -29.38 -13.83 -1.42
CA LEU A 34 -30.60 -14.63 -1.43
C LEU A 34 -31.40 -14.46 -2.72
N ASN A 35 -31.48 -13.26 -3.28
CA ASN A 35 -32.13 -13.05 -4.59
C ASN A 35 -31.45 -13.89 -5.69
N ILE A 36 -30.12 -14.01 -5.65
CA ILE A 36 -29.37 -14.85 -6.58
C ILE A 36 -29.66 -16.33 -6.30
N ALA A 37 -29.56 -16.78 -5.05
CA ALA A 37 -29.80 -18.18 -4.66
C ALA A 37 -31.22 -18.65 -5.00
N HIS A 38 -32.21 -17.76 -4.91
CA HIS A 38 -33.62 -18.01 -5.23
C HIS A 38 -33.99 -17.67 -6.69
N MET A 39 -33.03 -17.43 -7.57
CA MET A 39 -33.23 -17.15 -9.00
C MET A 39 -34.09 -15.90 -9.31
N LYS A 40 -34.17 -14.96 -8.38
CA LYS A 40 -34.86 -13.67 -8.55
C LYS A 40 -33.94 -12.63 -9.20
N PHE A 41 -33.35 -12.97 -10.35
CA PHE A 41 -32.31 -12.16 -10.98
C PHE A 41 -32.75 -10.75 -11.39
N SER A 42 -34.04 -10.51 -11.58
CA SER A 42 -34.59 -9.17 -11.85
C SER A 42 -34.42 -8.21 -10.67
N LEU A 43 -34.21 -8.73 -9.46
CA LEU A 43 -34.00 -7.95 -8.23
C LEU A 43 -32.50 -7.76 -7.91
N VAL A 44 -31.60 -8.32 -8.72
CA VAL A 44 -30.15 -8.22 -8.49
C VAL A 44 -29.63 -6.91 -9.09
N PRO A 45 -29.04 -6.02 -8.27
CA PRO A 45 -28.53 -4.73 -8.76
C PRO A 45 -27.43 -4.89 -9.80
N ARG A 46 -27.40 -3.98 -10.79
CA ARG A 46 -26.31 -3.94 -11.79
C ARG A 46 -25.01 -3.37 -11.22
N THR A 47 -25.13 -2.51 -10.21
CA THR A 47 -24.04 -1.86 -9.49
C THR A 47 -24.35 -1.96 -8.00
N LEU A 48 -23.30 -2.04 -7.18
CA LEU A 48 -23.41 -2.04 -5.73
C LEU A 48 -22.70 -0.81 -5.17
N GLU A 49 -23.21 -0.29 -4.06
CA GLU A 49 -22.47 0.64 -3.22
C GLU A 49 -21.30 -0.09 -2.55
N PHE A 50 -20.31 0.68 -2.09
CA PHE A 50 -19.08 0.09 -1.54
C PHE A 50 -19.36 -0.81 -0.33
N GLU A 51 -20.15 -0.35 0.65
CA GLU A 51 -20.47 -1.12 1.86
C GLU A 51 -21.19 -2.43 1.51
N THR A 52 -22.19 -2.38 0.63
CA THR A 52 -22.88 -3.59 0.17
C THR A 52 -21.94 -4.55 -0.56
N LEU A 53 -20.99 -4.04 -1.36
CA LEU A 53 -19.99 -4.88 -2.04
C LEU A 53 -19.02 -5.53 -1.04
N LEU A 54 -18.62 -4.78 -0.01
CA LEU A 54 -17.74 -5.25 1.06
C LEU A 54 -18.42 -6.35 1.88
N HIS A 55 -19.65 -6.11 2.35
CA HIS A 55 -20.40 -7.13 3.09
C HIS A 55 -20.77 -8.31 2.21
N LEU A 56 -21.06 -8.11 0.91
CA LEU A 56 -21.28 -9.23 0.01
C LEU A 56 -20.01 -10.08 -0.16
N ALA A 57 -18.82 -9.47 -0.15
CA ALA A 57 -17.56 -10.20 -0.12
C ALA A 57 -17.42 -11.03 1.18
N ASP A 58 -17.83 -10.48 2.33
CA ASP A 58 -17.80 -11.18 3.60
C ASP A 58 -18.77 -12.38 3.64
N LEU A 59 -20.03 -12.17 3.24
CA LEU A 59 -21.01 -13.24 3.09
C LEU A 59 -20.54 -14.32 2.11
N THR A 60 -19.79 -13.93 1.07
CA THR A 60 -19.21 -14.87 0.11
C THR A 60 -18.17 -15.78 0.76
N GLU A 61 -17.34 -15.25 1.67
CA GLU A 61 -16.40 -16.03 2.46
C GLU A 61 -17.11 -16.87 3.53
N LYS A 62 -18.10 -16.30 4.23
CA LYS A 62 -18.89 -16.98 5.27
C LYS A 62 -19.66 -18.18 4.73
N TYR A 63 -20.31 -18.03 3.57
CA TYR A 63 -21.22 -19.04 2.99
C TYR A 63 -20.63 -19.84 1.82
N ASP A 64 -19.38 -19.61 1.45
CA ASP A 64 -18.75 -20.20 0.26
C ASP A 64 -19.57 -19.98 -1.02
N ALA A 65 -20.03 -18.75 -1.22
CA ALA A 65 -21.03 -18.41 -2.24
C ALA A 65 -20.45 -17.85 -3.55
N ILE A 66 -19.13 -17.86 -3.73
CA ILE A 66 -18.50 -17.17 -4.86
C ILE A 66 -18.99 -17.68 -6.23
N ASN A 67 -19.34 -18.96 -6.29
CA ASN A 67 -19.75 -19.62 -7.52
C ASN A 67 -21.10 -19.13 -8.06
N ILE A 68 -22.00 -18.70 -7.19
CA ILE A 68 -23.29 -18.18 -7.63
C ILE A 68 -23.20 -16.71 -8.03
N LEU A 69 -22.23 -15.95 -7.52
CA LEU A 69 -22.05 -14.53 -7.81
C LEU A 69 -21.29 -14.23 -9.12
N ARG A 70 -20.63 -15.24 -9.71
CA ARG A 70 -19.76 -15.09 -10.90
C ARG A 70 -20.33 -14.21 -12.03
N PRO A 71 -21.62 -14.28 -12.41
CA PRO A 71 -22.16 -13.47 -13.50
C PRO A 71 -22.08 -11.96 -13.25
N TRP A 72 -22.02 -11.52 -11.99
CA TRP A 72 -22.13 -10.12 -11.60
C TRP A 72 -20.83 -9.51 -11.06
N ILE A 73 -19.97 -10.31 -10.41
CA ILE A 73 -18.74 -9.84 -9.73
C ILE A 73 -17.95 -8.86 -10.61
N LYS A 74 -17.66 -9.22 -11.86
CA LYS A 74 -16.85 -8.36 -12.75
C LYS A 74 -17.49 -6.98 -12.97
N GLY A 75 -18.81 -6.92 -13.11
CA GLY A 75 -19.53 -5.66 -13.31
C GLY A 75 -19.52 -4.79 -12.06
N TRP A 76 -19.72 -5.40 -10.89
CA TRP A 76 -19.68 -4.69 -9.61
C TRP A 76 -18.27 -4.17 -9.29
N ILE A 77 -17.24 -4.98 -9.49
CA ILE A 77 -15.84 -4.55 -9.31
C ILE A 77 -15.52 -3.39 -10.25
N GLN A 78 -15.81 -3.52 -11.54
CA GLN A 78 -15.52 -2.45 -12.51
C GLN A 78 -16.23 -1.13 -12.17
N ALA A 79 -17.44 -1.17 -11.62
CA ALA A 79 -18.18 0.03 -11.22
C ALA A 79 -17.54 0.74 -10.01
N ALA A 80 -16.96 -0.02 -9.09
CA ALA A 80 -16.48 0.48 -7.81
C ALA A 80 -14.94 0.58 -7.68
N GLU A 81 -14.17 -0.01 -8.61
CA GLU A 81 -12.70 -0.11 -8.57
C GLU A 81 -12.00 1.24 -8.39
N HIS A 82 -12.57 2.31 -8.94
CA HIS A 82 -12.04 3.68 -8.78
C HIS A 82 -11.97 4.14 -7.31
N LEU A 83 -12.76 3.54 -6.41
CA LEU A 83 -12.72 3.80 -4.97
C LEU A 83 -11.51 3.15 -4.32
N ALA A 84 -10.98 2.04 -4.85
CA ALA A 84 -9.77 1.40 -4.35
C ALA A 84 -8.56 2.35 -4.38
N GLU A 85 -8.61 3.40 -5.20
CA GLU A 85 -7.55 4.40 -5.25
C GLU A 85 -7.71 5.54 -4.23
N ARG A 86 -8.88 5.68 -3.59
CA ARG A 86 -9.22 6.79 -2.70
C ARG A 86 -8.95 6.45 -1.23
N PRO A 87 -8.47 7.41 -0.42
CA PRO A 87 -8.39 7.23 1.02
C PRO A 87 -9.77 6.94 1.63
N GLY A 88 -9.82 6.06 2.62
CA GLY A 88 -11.06 5.69 3.32
C GLY A 88 -11.74 4.43 2.81
N TYR A 89 -11.21 3.81 1.76
CA TYR A 89 -11.72 2.56 1.17
C TYR A 89 -10.66 1.45 1.22
N GLU A 90 -9.88 1.40 2.30
CA GLU A 90 -8.78 0.45 2.47
C GLU A 90 -9.25 -1.03 2.51
N GLU A 91 -10.51 -1.27 2.89
CA GLU A 91 -11.16 -2.60 2.89
C GLU A 91 -11.36 -3.18 1.48
N TRP A 92 -11.03 -2.42 0.43
CA TRP A 92 -10.81 -3.00 -0.90
C TRP A 92 -9.79 -4.15 -0.89
N LEU A 93 -8.87 -4.19 0.08
CA LEU A 93 -8.01 -5.36 0.31
C LEU A 93 -8.83 -6.63 0.53
N PHE A 94 -9.92 -6.55 1.30
CA PHE A 94 -10.79 -7.68 1.58
C PHE A 94 -11.62 -8.06 0.36
N ILE A 95 -12.20 -7.08 -0.33
CA ILE A 95 -12.96 -7.32 -1.59
C ILE A 95 -12.07 -7.99 -2.64
N ALA A 96 -10.85 -7.47 -2.84
CA ALA A 96 -9.91 -8.02 -3.79
C ALA A 96 -9.47 -9.44 -3.41
N TRP A 97 -9.25 -9.69 -2.12
CA TRP A 97 -8.90 -11.01 -1.61
C TRP A 97 -10.05 -12.03 -1.77
N ALA A 98 -11.27 -11.67 -1.41
CA ALA A 98 -12.44 -12.54 -1.50
C ALA A 98 -12.80 -12.89 -2.95
N PHE A 99 -12.67 -11.93 -3.88
CA PHE A 99 -12.99 -12.14 -5.29
C PHE A 99 -11.80 -12.51 -6.18
N GLY A 100 -10.58 -12.57 -5.64
CA GLY A 100 -9.39 -13.02 -6.37
C GLY A 100 -8.75 -11.97 -7.29
N GLU A 101 -8.93 -10.68 -7.01
CA GLU A 101 -8.35 -9.57 -7.77
C GLU A 101 -6.94 -9.20 -7.32
N VAL A 102 -5.98 -10.04 -7.70
CA VAL A 102 -4.56 -9.92 -7.31
C VAL A 102 -3.95 -8.55 -7.62
N GLN A 103 -4.29 -7.95 -8.77
CA GLN A 103 -3.72 -6.66 -9.18
C GLN A 103 -4.17 -5.50 -8.30
N ILE A 104 -5.46 -5.48 -7.95
CA ILE A 104 -6.02 -4.47 -7.03
C ILE A 104 -5.41 -4.67 -5.65
N PHE A 105 -5.34 -5.92 -5.19
CA PHE A 105 -4.74 -6.29 -3.90
C PHE A 105 -3.30 -5.80 -3.77
N ASP A 106 -2.42 -6.16 -4.71
CA ASP A 106 -1.00 -5.81 -4.67
C ASP A 106 -0.78 -4.29 -4.75
N LYS A 107 -1.53 -3.61 -5.62
CA LYS A 107 -1.42 -2.16 -5.78
C LYS A 107 -1.82 -1.44 -4.50
N LEU A 108 -2.93 -1.83 -3.89
CA LEU A 108 -3.44 -1.21 -2.66
C LEU A 108 -2.55 -1.53 -1.46
N SER A 109 -2.18 -2.79 -1.27
CA SER A 109 -1.39 -3.24 -0.12
C SER A 109 0.00 -2.59 -0.13
N THR A 110 0.67 -2.56 -1.29
CA THR A 110 1.97 -1.88 -1.47
C THR A 110 1.84 -0.38 -1.21
N ARG A 111 0.75 0.25 -1.64
CA ARG A 111 0.52 1.68 -1.37
C ARG A 111 0.32 1.96 0.12
N LEU A 112 -0.36 1.06 0.85
CA LEU A 112 -0.61 1.24 2.27
C LEU A 112 0.67 1.18 3.11
N VAL A 113 1.69 0.41 2.71
CA VAL A 113 3.04 0.45 3.33
C VAL A 113 3.54 1.89 3.49
N TRP A 114 3.22 2.77 2.53
CA TRP A 114 3.62 4.18 2.54
C TRP A 114 2.69 5.10 3.30
N GLN A 115 1.39 4.81 3.28
CA GLN A 115 0.37 5.76 3.71
C GLN A 115 -0.06 5.57 5.16
N VAL A 116 0.08 4.35 5.70
CA VAL A 116 -0.30 4.10 7.09
C VAL A 116 0.68 4.72 8.07
N ARG A 117 0.13 5.12 9.22
CA ARG A 117 0.87 5.70 10.34
C ARG A 117 0.45 5.03 11.64
N ILE A 118 1.29 5.18 12.65
CA ILE A 118 0.98 4.72 14.01
C ILE A 118 0.57 5.94 14.83
N ASN A 119 -0.63 5.90 15.44
CA ASN A 119 -1.07 6.96 16.33
C ASN A 119 -0.45 6.85 17.73
N GLU A 120 -0.79 7.77 18.64
CA GLU A 120 -0.22 7.80 20.00
C GLU A 120 -0.61 6.58 20.85
N LEU A 121 -1.66 5.86 20.46
CA LEU A 121 -2.14 4.65 21.12
C LEU A 121 -1.52 3.38 20.52
N GLY A 122 -0.62 3.50 19.55
CA GLY A 122 0.01 2.36 18.89
C GLY A 122 -0.84 1.73 17.79
N GLN A 123 -1.93 2.38 17.36
CA GLN A 123 -2.87 1.83 16.38
C GLN A 123 -2.49 2.20 14.94
N CYS A 124 -2.76 1.30 14.01
CA CYS A 124 -2.60 1.50 12.57
C CYS A 124 -3.68 2.42 12.03
N VAL A 125 -3.28 3.56 11.48
CA VAL A 125 -4.20 4.57 10.93
C VAL A 125 -3.94 4.76 9.45
N GLY A 126 -5.00 4.59 8.65
CA GLY A 126 -4.99 4.81 7.21
C GLY A 126 -4.91 6.29 6.82
N PRO A 127 -4.66 6.61 5.54
CA PRO A 127 -4.52 7.99 5.06
C PRO A 127 -5.75 8.87 5.34
N SER A 128 -6.95 8.31 5.42
CA SER A 128 -8.20 9.01 5.80
C SER A 128 -8.30 9.36 7.29
N GLY A 129 -7.45 8.80 8.14
CA GLY A 129 -7.57 8.91 9.60
C GLY A 129 -8.37 7.80 10.26
N ARG A 130 -8.90 6.84 9.49
CA ARG A 130 -9.57 5.64 10.01
C ARG A 130 -8.54 4.68 10.62
N ILE A 131 -8.91 4.03 11.72
CA ILE A 131 -8.13 2.97 12.36
C ILE A 131 -8.38 1.67 11.59
N LEU A 132 -7.31 0.97 11.20
CA LEU A 132 -7.36 -0.21 10.33
C LEU A 132 -7.16 -1.53 11.09
N ASP A 133 -6.52 -1.50 12.26
CA ASP A 133 -6.22 -2.66 13.11
C ASP A 133 -7.25 -2.84 14.24
N ARG A 134 -8.52 -2.53 13.96
CA ARG A 134 -9.59 -2.74 14.95
C ARG A 134 -9.76 -4.24 15.21
N SER A 135 -10.26 -4.57 16.40
CA SER A 135 -10.54 -5.95 16.79
C SER A 135 -11.48 -6.63 15.80
N SER A 136 -11.32 -7.94 15.61
CA SER A 136 -12.15 -8.79 14.76
C SER A 136 -13.66 -8.76 15.06
N ASP A 137 -14.06 -8.22 16.20
CA ASP A 137 -15.46 -8.05 16.60
C ASP A 137 -16.09 -6.78 16.00
N ASP A 138 -15.30 -5.91 15.35
CA ASP A 138 -15.80 -4.75 14.62
C ASP A 138 -16.13 -5.16 13.18
N ILE A 139 -17.43 -5.28 12.89
CA ILE A 139 -17.97 -5.66 11.58
C ILE A 139 -17.49 -4.70 10.48
N ASP A 140 -17.11 -3.47 10.84
CA ASP A 140 -16.65 -2.43 9.91
C ASP A 140 -15.15 -2.54 9.56
N ALA A 141 -14.41 -3.48 10.14
CA ALA A 141 -12.96 -3.63 9.95
C ALA A 141 -12.60 -4.94 9.21
N LEU A 142 -13.11 -5.08 8.00
CA LEU A 142 -12.88 -6.26 7.16
C LEU A 142 -11.52 -6.17 6.44
N PHE A 143 -10.57 -6.99 6.89
CA PHE A 143 -9.26 -7.15 6.27
C PHE A 143 -8.87 -8.63 6.11
N PRO A 144 -8.15 -8.98 5.03
CA PRO A 144 -7.55 -10.30 4.87
C PRO A 144 -6.68 -10.67 6.08
N PRO A 145 -6.74 -11.91 6.59
CA PRO A 145 -6.03 -12.28 7.82
C PRO A 145 -4.53 -11.99 7.76
N GLY A 146 -3.99 -11.26 8.73
CA GLY A 146 -2.54 -10.98 8.83
C GLY A 146 -2.02 -9.89 7.87
N ILE A 147 -2.87 -9.26 7.06
CA ILE A 147 -2.40 -8.27 6.07
C ILE A 147 -1.95 -6.96 6.73
N ILE A 148 -2.62 -6.53 7.80
CA ILE A 148 -2.28 -5.27 8.46
C ILE A 148 -0.92 -5.40 9.14
N GLU A 149 -0.68 -6.52 9.83
CA GLU A 149 0.60 -6.86 10.44
C GLU A 149 1.71 -6.90 9.39
N SER A 150 1.48 -7.58 8.25
CA SER A 150 2.44 -7.62 7.15
C SER A 150 2.73 -6.22 6.59
N ILE A 151 1.71 -5.37 6.40
CA ILE A 151 1.88 -3.99 5.95
C ILE A 151 2.73 -3.20 6.95
N LEU A 152 2.49 -3.37 8.26
CA LEU A 152 3.23 -2.69 9.31
C LEU A 152 4.70 -3.16 9.37
N GLU A 153 4.97 -4.45 9.18
CA GLU A 153 6.33 -4.99 9.09
C GLU A 153 7.09 -4.40 7.89
N HIS A 154 6.46 -4.38 6.71
CA HIS A 154 7.05 -3.78 5.51
C HIS A 154 7.26 -2.28 5.68
N ARG A 155 6.31 -1.58 6.33
CA ARG A 155 6.45 -0.16 6.66
C ARG A 155 7.65 0.07 7.57
N PHE A 156 7.82 -0.74 8.61
CA PHE A 156 8.94 -0.61 9.52
C PHE A 156 10.28 -0.76 8.79
N GLY A 157 10.45 -1.82 7.99
CA GLY A 157 11.68 -2.03 7.21
C GLY A 157 11.93 -0.90 6.21
N THR A 158 10.88 -0.36 5.61
CA THR A 158 10.97 0.78 4.68
C THR A 158 11.46 2.04 5.39
N ILE A 159 10.88 2.36 6.55
CA ILE A 159 11.28 3.54 7.33
C ILE A 159 12.71 3.37 7.84
N GLU A 160 13.06 2.19 8.34
CA GLU A 160 14.42 1.89 8.79
C GLU A 160 15.44 2.10 7.66
N TYR A 161 15.17 1.57 6.47
CA TYR A 161 16.01 1.77 5.29
C TYR A 161 16.21 3.26 4.96
N VAL A 162 15.11 4.03 4.92
CA VAL A 162 15.17 5.46 4.62
C VAL A 162 15.96 6.24 5.66
N VAL A 163 15.70 5.98 6.95
CA VAL A 163 16.37 6.66 8.06
C VAL A 163 17.86 6.34 8.08
N VAL A 164 18.23 5.06 7.94
CA VAL A 164 19.63 4.62 7.89
C VAL A 164 20.37 5.27 6.72
N HIS A 165 19.75 5.38 5.55
CA HIS A 165 20.37 6.03 4.40
C HIS A 165 20.57 7.53 4.60
N ILE A 166 19.58 8.23 5.14
CA ILE A 166 19.71 9.65 5.51
C ILE A 166 20.87 9.83 6.50
N GLN A 167 20.91 9.02 7.56
CA GLN A 167 21.94 9.07 8.59
C GLN A 167 23.34 8.77 8.03
N THR A 168 23.44 7.79 7.15
CA THR A 168 24.71 7.43 6.47
C THR A 168 25.22 8.59 5.62
N ARG A 169 24.34 9.28 4.90
CA ARG A 169 24.70 10.48 4.12
C ARG A 169 25.17 11.62 5.03
N ILE A 170 24.42 11.92 6.10
CA ILE A 170 24.81 12.94 7.09
C ILE A 170 26.19 12.63 7.68
N HIS A 171 26.42 11.38 8.10
CA HIS A 171 27.71 10.96 8.64
C HIS A 171 28.84 11.16 7.62
N THR A 172 28.60 10.83 6.36
CA THR A 172 29.60 11.00 5.29
C THR A 172 29.92 12.47 5.05
N TYR A 173 28.92 13.36 5.01
CA TYR A 173 29.14 14.80 4.89
C TYR A 173 29.94 15.38 6.06
N LEU A 174 29.64 14.98 7.30
CA LEU A 174 30.30 15.50 8.50
C LEU A 174 31.74 15.00 8.65
N HIS A 175 32.00 13.75 8.26
CA HIS A 175 33.30 13.11 8.47
C HIS A 175 34.20 13.07 7.23
N GLY A 176 33.69 13.47 6.05
CA GLY A 176 34.42 13.40 4.79
C GLY A 176 35.77 14.10 4.80
N LYS A 177 35.89 15.24 5.48
CA LYS A 177 37.17 15.94 5.68
C LYS A 177 38.19 15.12 6.48
N ARG A 178 37.76 14.30 7.44
CA ARG A 178 38.66 13.45 8.23
C ARG A 178 39.01 12.16 7.51
N THR A 179 38.04 11.56 6.82
CA THR A 179 38.20 10.25 6.15
C THR A 179 38.78 10.36 4.74
N GLY A 180 38.72 11.55 4.12
CA GLY A 180 39.08 11.75 2.72
C GLY A 180 38.02 11.23 1.73
N VAL A 181 36.83 10.85 2.23
CA VAL A 181 35.71 10.33 1.41
C VAL A 181 34.69 11.44 1.22
N TYR A 182 34.37 11.76 -0.04
CA TYR A 182 33.43 12.81 -0.41
C TYR A 182 32.28 12.25 -1.23
N LEU A 183 31.07 12.79 -1.05
CA LEU A 183 29.90 12.41 -1.86
C LEU A 183 29.80 13.23 -3.15
N CYS A 184 30.51 14.34 -3.22
CA CYS A 184 30.72 15.12 -4.43
C CYS A 184 31.25 14.22 -5.56
N LYS A 185 30.45 14.06 -6.62
CA LYS A 185 30.83 13.28 -7.80
C LYS A 185 32.06 13.85 -8.52
N MET A 186 32.38 15.13 -8.30
CA MET A 186 33.55 15.79 -8.87
C MET A 186 34.79 15.73 -7.98
N ALA A 187 34.75 15.02 -6.84
CA ALA A 187 35.87 14.97 -5.90
C ALA A 187 37.17 14.39 -6.48
N HIS A 188 37.07 13.59 -7.55
CA HIS A 188 38.22 13.02 -8.26
C HIS A 188 38.82 13.97 -9.32
N THR A 189 38.07 14.99 -9.72
CA THR A 189 38.44 15.95 -10.78
C THR A 189 38.76 17.34 -10.24
N LEU A 190 38.23 17.71 -9.07
CA LEU A 190 38.39 19.02 -8.46
C LEU A 190 39.33 19.02 -7.26
N PRO A 191 39.89 20.20 -6.91
CA PRO A 191 40.57 20.37 -5.64
C PRO A 191 39.70 19.96 -4.46
N ARG A 192 40.33 19.38 -3.43
CA ARG A 192 39.66 18.91 -2.20
C ARG A 192 38.75 19.95 -1.55
N GLN A 193 39.13 21.22 -1.62
CA GLN A 193 38.37 22.34 -1.04
C GLN A 193 37.03 22.56 -1.75
N GLU A 194 36.97 22.36 -3.07
CA GLU A 194 35.74 22.51 -3.86
C GLU A 194 34.79 21.33 -3.64
N ALA A 195 35.33 20.12 -3.51
CA ALA A 195 34.56 18.94 -3.11
C ALA A 195 33.97 19.11 -1.70
N GLU A 196 34.75 19.64 -0.75
CA GLU A 196 34.29 19.95 0.61
C GLU A 196 33.18 21.02 0.62
N ALA A 197 33.31 22.08 -0.19
CA ALA A 197 32.28 23.10 -0.32
C ALA A 197 30.98 22.55 -0.91
N CYS A 198 31.08 21.68 -1.93
CA CYS A 198 29.91 21.00 -2.52
C CYS A 198 29.20 20.12 -1.48
N ASP A 199 29.94 19.30 -0.74
CA ASP A 199 29.39 18.44 0.31
C ASP A 199 28.75 19.25 1.45
N ALA A 200 29.35 20.36 1.86
CA ALA A 200 28.80 21.25 2.88
C ALA A 200 27.45 21.87 2.46
N LEU A 201 27.31 22.25 1.19
CA LEU A 201 26.04 22.78 0.65
C LEU A 201 24.96 21.70 0.55
N CYS A 202 25.35 20.49 0.15
CA CYS A 202 24.43 19.35 0.12
C CYS A 202 23.97 18.97 1.53
N TYR A 203 24.87 19.02 2.51
CA TYR A 203 24.54 18.84 3.93
C TYR A 203 23.66 19.95 4.49
N GLY A 204 23.90 21.21 4.15
CA GLY A 204 23.05 22.33 4.57
C GLY A 204 21.63 22.19 4.05
N SER A 205 21.49 21.80 2.77
CA SER A 205 20.20 21.44 2.17
C SER A 205 19.59 20.22 2.88
N LEU A 206 20.46 19.24 3.22
CA LEU A 206 20.28 18.06 4.10
C LEU A 206 19.28 18.31 5.21
N VAL A 207 19.85 19.10 6.09
CA VAL A 207 19.37 19.49 7.39
C VAL A 207 18.22 20.45 7.27
N TYR A 208 18.28 21.42 6.36
CA TYR A 208 17.21 22.40 6.18
C TYR A 208 15.88 21.72 5.89
N ALA A 209 15.85 20.79 4.95
CA ALA A 209 14.61 20.14 4.57
C ALA A 209 14.09 19.12 5.61
N LEU A 210 14.99 18.45 6.34
CA LEU A 210 14.59 17.66 7.51
C LEU A 210 13.89 18.54 8.56
N TYR A 211 14.47 19.71 8.87
CA TYR A 211 13.89 20.67 9.81
C TYR A 211 12.54 21.23 9.35
N THR A 212 12.38 21.57 8.06
CA THR A 212 11.09 22.09 7.56
C THR A 212 9.94 21.12 7.74
N LEU A 213 10.23 19.84 7.97
CA LEU A 213 9.24 18.77 8.11
C LEU A 213 9.24 18.18 9.52
N GLY A 214 9.83 18.91 10.47
CA GLY A 214 9.81 18.55 11.89
C GLY A 214 10.72 17.39 12.27
N LEU A 215 11.59 16.93 11.37
CA LEU A 215 12.59 15.91 11.67
C LEU A 215 13.88 16.56 12.17
N SER A 216 14.35 16.13 13.34
CA SER A 216 15.66 16.54 13.84
C SER A 216 16.77 15.76 13.12
N PRO A 217 17.87 16.41 12.67
CA PRO A 217 19.06 15.71 12.18
C PRO A 217 19.75 14.83 13.25
N GLY A 218 19.28 14.89 14.50
CA GLY A 218 19.71 14.03 15.60
C GLY A 218 18.69 12.96 15.92
N PHE A 219 18.92 11.75 15.39
CA PHE A 219 18.52 10.46 15.94
C PHE A 219 17.07 10.34 16.47
N GLU A 220 16.09 10.32 15.57
CA GLU A 220 14.91 9.48 15.83
C GLU A 220 15.31 8.05 15.47
N ARG A 221 15.22 7.12 16.44
CA ARG A 221 15.36 5.70 16.10
C ARG A 221 14.20 5.35 15.16
N PRO A 222 14.35 4.47 14.18
CA PRO A 222 13.25 4.07 13.30
C PRO A 222 11.96 3.69 14.07
N GLN A 223 12.13 3.03 15.21
CA GLN A 223 11.07 2.65 16.15
C GLN A 223 10.33 3.82 16.85
N ASP A 224 10.92 5.00 16.91
CA ASP A 224 10.33 6.20 17.54
C ASP A 224 9.58 7.08 16.51
N THR A 225 9.65 6.71 15.22
CA THR A 225 9.07 7.52 14.13
C THR A 225 7.56 7.31 14.01
N LYS A 226 6.80 8.40 14.21
CA LYS A 226 5.33 8.42 14.07
C LYS A 226 4.86 8.73 12.65
N PHE A 227 5.77 9.16 11.79
CA PHE A 227 5.48 9.58 10.42
C PHE A 227 5.23 8.38 9.49
N SER A 228 4.50 8.60 8.39
CA SER A 228 4.36 7.58 7.35
C SER A 228 5.58 7.60 6.42
N ALA A 229 5.86 6.50 5.70
CA ALA A 229 6.95 6.51 4.73
C ALA A 229 6.64 7.48 3.57
N GLN A 230 5.36 7.75 3.27
CA GLN A 230 4.95 8.79 2.35
C GLN A 230 5.35 10.18 2.85
N HIS A 231 5.23 10.45 4.15
CA HIS A 231 5.71 11.70 4.72
C HIS A 231 7.21 11.89 4.40
N LEU A 232 8.03 10.85 4.63
CA LEU A 232 9.46 10.84 4.26
C LEU A 232 9.70 11.05 2.75
N LYS A 233 8.85 10.48 1.89
CA LYS A 233 8.92 10.72 0.44
C LYS A 233 8.57 12.17 0.08
N ASP A 234 7.60 12.76 0.75
CA ASP A 234 7.21 14.16 0.57
C ASP A 234 8.35 15.09 1.03
N ILE A 235 9.09 14.72 2.08
CA ILE A 235 10.36 15.35 2.44
C ILE A 235 11.31 15.34 1.26
N MET A 236 11.59 14.18 0.70
CA MET A 236 12.57 14.09 -0.37
C MET A 236 12.13 14.76 -1.68
N SER A 237 10.84 15.00 -1.90
CA SER A 237 10.33 15.65 -3.11
C SER A 237 10.26 17.18 -3.03
N THR A 238 10.16 17.74 -1.82
CA THR A 238 10.19 19.21 -1.57
C THR A 238 11.61 19.80 -1.61
N TRP A 239 12.60 18.93 -1.73
CA TRP A 239 14.01 19.25 -1.81
C TRP A 239 14.42 19.98 -3.09
N ILE A 240 14.85 21.23 -2.93
CA ILE A 240 15.45 22.00 -4.02
C ILE A 240 16.97 21.81 -3.93
N ALA A 241 17.56 21.17 -4.95
CA ALA A 241 19.01 21.14 -5.07
C ALA A 241 19.54 22.58 -5.13
N PRO A 242 20.53 22.96 -4.30
CA PRO A 242 21.18 24.25 -4.48
C PRO A 242 21.78 24.25 -5.89
N ALA A 243 21.26 25.11 -6.76
CA ALA A 243 21.95 25.47 -7.98
C ALA A 243 23.23 26.17 -7.53
N LEU A 244 24.34 25.43 -7.47
CA LEU A 244 25.65 26.03 -7.30
C LEU A 244 25.87 26.98 -8.47
N GLY A 245 25.58 28.26 -8.19
CA GLY A 245 25.59 29.35 -9.14
C GLY A 245 26.99 29.54 -9.71
N TYR A 246 27.02 29.60 -11.02
CA TYR A 246 28.18 29.79 -11.87
C TYR A 246 28.92 31.09 -11.53
N THR A 247 30.21 31.03 -11.18
CA THR A 247 31.12 32.17 -11.39
C THR A 247 32.07 31.81 -12.52
N PRO A 248 32.06 32.53 -13.67
CA PRO A 248 33.02 32.28 -14.73
C PRO A 248 34.43 32.49 -14.20
N GLY A 249 35.27 31.45 -14.26
CA GLY A 249 36.71 31.60 -14.08
C GLY A 249 37.31 32.42 -15.23
N PRO A 250 38.36 33.21 -14.99
CA PRO A 250 39.05 33.90 -16.07
C PRO A 250 39.65 32.85 -17.03
N GLY A 251 39.16 32.79 -18.27
CA GLY A 251 39.72 31.94 -19.33
C GLY A 251 38.76 30.99 -20.06
N GLY A 252 37.46 30.96 -19.73
CA GLY A 252 36.47 30.23 -20.54
C GLY A 252 36.63 28.70 -20.57
N MET A 253 37.36 28.09 -19.61
CA MET A 253 37.34 26.64 -19.43
C MET A 253 35.95 26.17 -18.99
N LEU A 254 35.48 25.07 -19.60
CA LEU A 254 34.25 24.37 -19.23
C LEU A 254 34.23 24.07 -17.73
N ALA A 255 33.48 24.85 -16.97
CA ALA A 255 33.28 24.62 -15.54
C ALA A 255 32.55 23.28 -15.34
N LEU A 256 33.11 22.43 -14.49
CA LEU A 256 32.58 21.12 -14.16
C LEU A 256 31.22 21.27 -13.45
N HIS A 257 30.20 20.59 -13.97
CA HIS A 257 28.81 20.83 -13.59
C HIS A 257 28.39 19.97 -12.37
N HIS A 258 28.09 20.61 -11.25
CA HIS A 258 27.68 19.93 -9.99
C HIS A 258 26.20 19.51 -9.94
N SER A 259 25.43 19.59 -11.04
CA SER A 259 24.00 19.19 -11.03
C SER A 259 23.74 17.76 -10.58
N SER A 260 24.73 16.89 -10.76
CA SER A 260 24.66 15.47 -10.40
C SER A 260 25.11 15.18 -8.95
N CYS A 261 25.68 16.18 -8.25
CA CYS A 261 26.13 16.07 -6.85
C CYS A 261 25.01 16.40 -5.85
N SER A 262 23.76 16.50 -6.30
CA SER A 262 22.62 16.80 -5.45
C SER A 262 22.16 15.60 -4.64
N VAL A 263 21.50 15.88 -3.51
CA VAL A 263 20.80 14.87 -2.70
C VAL A 263 19.65 14.19 -3.46
N LYS A 264 19.34 14.63 -4.69
CA LYS A 264 18.49 13.88 -5.61
C LYS A 264 18.93 12.43 -5.77
N THR A 265 20.23 12.13 -5.69
CA THR A 265 20.70 10.73 -5.74
C THR A 265 20.18 9.89 -4.58
N LEU A 266 20.07 10.46 -3.37
CA LEU A 266 19.45 9.79 -2.23
C LEU A 266 17.97 9.52 -2.50
N PHE A 267 17.27 10.48 -3.12
CA PHE A 267 15.88 10.30 -3.52
C PHE A 267 15.68 9.22 -4.58
N ASP A 268 16.55 9.19 -5.60
CA ASP A 268 16.51 8.19 -6.66
C ASP A 268 16.76 6.79 -6.07
N GLU A 269 17.75 6.64 -5.18
CA GLU A 269 18.05 5.38 -4.46
C GLU A 269 16.87 4.90 -3.61
N VAL A 270 16.24 5.82 -2.86
CA VAL A 270 15.07 5.50 -2.04
C VAL A 270 13.89 5.11 -2.93
N THR A 271 13.65 5.85 -4.02
CA THR A 271 12.57 5.57 -4.99
C THR A 271 12.77 4.24 -5.70
N GLU A 272 14.01 3.88 -6.02
CA GLU A 272 14.36 2.58 -6.59
C GLU A 272 14.08 1.46 -5.59
N TYR A 273 14.52 1.61 -4.34
CA TYR A 273 14.20 0.67 -3.27
C TYR A 273 12.69 0.50 -3.11
N VAL A 274 11.94 1.60 -3.06
CA VAL A 274 10.46 1.59 -2.98
C VAL A 274 9.85 0.73 -4.07
N SER A 275 10.30 0.93 -5.31
CA SER A 275 9.76 0.26 -6.48
C SER A 275 10.09 -1.23 -6.49
N GLY A 276 11.11 -1.64 -5.73
CA GLY A 276 11.53 -3.02 -5.55
C GLY A 276 10.99 -3.71 -4.29
N ILE A 277 10.20 -3.03 -3.44
CA ILE A 277 9.59 -3.66 -2.27
C ILE A 277 8.62 -4.74 -2.75
N ALA A 278 8.81 -5.96 -2.23
CA ALA A 278 7.88 -7.05 -2.47
C ALA A 278 6.48 -6.68 -1.93
N SER A 279 5.43 -7.12 -2.61
CA SER A 279 4.06 -6.93 -2.12
C SER A 279 3.94 -7.51 -0.70
N PRO A 280 3.30 -6.81 0.25
CA PRO A 280 3.08 -7.31 1.59
C PRO A 280 2.04 -8.45 1.64
N GLY A 281 1.52 -8.89 0.50
CA GLY A 281 0.66 -10.07 0.44
C GLY A 281 1.36 -11.31 0.97
N LEU A 282 0.68 -12.05 1.84
CA LEU A 282 1.16 -13.32 2.35
C LEU A 282 0.88 -14.42 1.31
N LYS A 283 1.70 -15.47 1.30
CA LYS A 283 1.47 -16.65 0.43
C LYS A 283 0.04 -17.20 0.56
N ALA A 284 -0.50 -17.22 1.79
CA ALA A 284 -1.86 -17.64 2.06
C ALA A 284 -2.92 -16.78 1.35
N HIS A 285 -2.70 -15.47 1.18
CA HIS A 285 -3.59 -14.59 0.44
C HIS A 285 -3.62 -14.96 -1.04
N TYR A 286 -2.46 -15.19 -1.66
CA TYR A 286 -2.38 -15.56 -3.06
C TYR A 286 -2.94 -16.96 -3.33
N ASP A 287 -2.65 -17.93 -2.45
CA ASP A 287 -3.22 -19.27 -2.54
C ASP A 287 -4.76 -19.22 -2.45
N HIS A 288 -5.30 -18.34 -1.60
CA HIS A 288 -6.74 -18.11 -1.50
C HIS A 288 -7.33 -17.47 -2.76
N MET A 289 -6.77 -16.34 -3.20
CA MET A 289 -7.21 -15.64 -4.40
C MET A 289 -7.15 -16.54 -5.64
N ALA A 290 -6.13 -17.40 -5.75
CA ALA A 290 -6.02 -18.38 -6.81
C ALA A 290 -7.17 -19.39 -6.79
N ARG A 291 -7.55 -19.93 -5.62
CA ARG A 291 -8.71 -20.82 -5.48
C ARG A 291 -10.01 -20.12 -5.91
N LYS A 292 -10.22 -18.88 -5.47
CA LYS A 292 -11.41 -18.08 -5.80
C LYS A 292 -11.51 -17.79 -7.30
N ARG A 293 -10.38 -17.48 -7.94
CA ARG A 293 -10.28 -17.25 -9.40
C ARG A 293 -10.49 -18.52 -10.22
N SER A 294 -9.94 -19.65 -9.80
CA SER A 294 -10.21 -20.95 -10.42
C SER A 294 -11.69 -21.28 -10.37
N GLY A 295 -12.33 -21.02 -9.21
CA GLY A 295 -13.78 -20.95 -9.07
C GLY A 295 -14.36 -20.12 -10.21
N LEU A 296 -14.17 -18.80 -10.22
CA LEU A 296 -14.74 -17.90 -11.25
C LEU A 296 -14.60 -18.37 -12.73
N THR A 297 -13.55 -19.12 -13.08
CA THR A 297 -13.26 -19.53 -14.47
C THR A 297 -13.84 -20.88 -14.90
N GLU A 298 -14.04 -21.85 -14.00
CA GLU A 298 -14.47 -23.23 -14.34
C GLU A 298 -15.89 -23.33 -14.95
N GLY A 299 -16.65 -22.24 -14.99
CA GLY A 299 -18.01 -22.18 -15.56
C GLY A 299 -18.13 -21.45 -16.90
N GLN A 300 -17.05 -20.92 -17.49
CA GLN A 300 -17.13 -20.25 -18.79
C GLN A 300 -17.17 -21.28 -19.93
N PRO A 301 -18.27 -21.38 -20.72
CA PRO A 301 -18.24 -22.22 -21.91
C PRO A 301 -17.14 -21.69 -22.85
N PRO A 302 -16.37 -22.58 -23.52
CA PRO A 302 -15.30 -22.15 -24.40
C PRO A 302 -15.86 -21.19 -25.44
N ARG A 303 -15.27 -19.99 -25.53
CA ARG A 303 -15.58 -19.01 -26.58
C ARG A 303 -15.41 -19.70 -27.93
N LYS A 304 -16.52 -20.13 -28.54
CA LYS A 304 -16.53 -20.65 -29.91
C LYS A 304 -15.99 -19.54 -30.80
N LYS A 305 -14.75 -19.68 -31.27
CA LYS A 305 -14.18 -18.85 -32.33
C LYS A 305 -15.15 -18.94 -33.51
N ARG A 306 -15.92 -17.88 -33.74
CA ARG A 306 -16.72 -17.69 -34.95
C ARG A 306 -15.73 -17.72 -36.12
N LYS A 307 -15.60 -18.88 -36.78
CA LYS A 307 -14.94 -18.97 -38.09
C LYS A 307 -15.71 -18.03 -39.01
N ARG A 308 -15.10 -16.90 -39.36
CA ARG A 308 -15.53 -16.09 -40.50
C ARG A 308 -15.41 -17.01 -41.71
N ARG A 309 -16.54 -17.44 -42.28
CA ARG A 309 -16.57 -18.01 -43.62
C ARG A 309 -16.34 -16.83 -44.57
N HIS A 310 -15.20 -16.86 -45.26
CA HIS A 310 -15.01 -16.18 -46.52
C HIS A 310 -15.80 -16.92 -47.61
#